data_AF-A0A925NL14-F1
#
_entry.id   AF-A0A925NL14-F1
#
_cell.length_a   1.000
_cell.length_b   1.000
_cell.length_c   1.000
_cell.angle_alpha   90.00
_cell.angle_beta   90.00
_cell.angle_gamma   90.00
#
_symmetry.space_group_name_H-M   'P 1'
#
loop_
_entity.id
_entity.type
_entity.pdbx_description
1 polymer ?
#
loop_
_entity_poly.entity_id
_entity_poly.type
_entity_poly.pdbx_seq_one_letter_code
_entity_poly.pdbx_strand_id
1 'polypeptide(L)'
;GSVKIFSAGSALDEGPSIYLGVCRCGKDAPFRETASFNPFTESGGVRVATTSTTTGANLLVSGSVSGKTKASVIKYDFVRPTPSAKTLEPVRIGEVWTGNASSPAALGGN
;
A
#
# COMPACT_ATOMS: atom_id res chain seq x y z
N GLY A 1 -6.15 9.74 -7.39
CA GLY A 1 -5.69 9.97 -6.00
C GLY A 1 -4.45 9.14 -5.76
N SER A 2 -3.47 9.64 -4.99
CA SER A 2 -2.22 8.92 -4.72
C SER A 2 -2.36 8.02 -3.51
N VAL A 3 -1.79 6.81 -3.58
CA VAL A 3 -1.57 5.93 -2.44
C VAL A 3 -0.12 6.11 -2.00
N LYS A 4 0.08 6.25 -0.68
CA LYS A 4 1.39 6.43 -0.05
C LYS A 4 1.57 5.44 1.08
N ILE A 5 2.78 4.88 1.20
CA ILE A 5 3.13 3.91 2.23
C ILE A 5 4.24 4.49 3.08
N PHE A 6 4.11 4.33 4.40
CA PHE A 6 5.05 4.86 5.37
C PHE A 6 5.58 3.73 6.25
N SER A 7 6.87 3.81 6.60
CA SER A 7 7.53 2.88 7.53
C SER A 7 8.49 3.65 8.44
N ALA A 8 8.57 3.24 9.71
CA ALA A 8 9.54 3.74 10.68
C ALA A 8 10.78 2.84 10.81
N GLY A 9 10.95 1.93 9.85
CA GLY A 9 12.03 0.98 9.78
C GLY A 9 11.54 -0.36 9.26
N SER A 10 12.24 -0.85 8.25
CA SER A 10 11.96 -2.14 7.63
C SER A 10 13.30 -2.83 7.33
N ALA A 11 13.27 -4.01 6.71
CA ALA A 11 14.49 -4.61 6.15
C ALA A 11 15.22 -3.67 5.17
N LEU A 12 14.56 -2.62 4.63
CA LEU A 12 15.20 -1.54 3.85
C LEU A 12 16.21 -0.74 4.67
N ASP A 13 16.01 -0.68 5.98
CA ASP A 13 16.73 0.19 6.92
C ASP A 13 17.56 -0.57 7.94
N GLU A 14 17.84 -1.85 7.67
CA GLU A 14 18.47 -2.77 8.63
C GLU A 14 17.61 -3.01 9.88
N GLY A 15 16.35 -2.57 9.85
CA GLY A 15 15.38 -2.65 10.94
C GLY A 15 14.96 -1.28 11.47
N PRO A 16 13.95 -1.22 12.34
CA PRO A 16 13.58 0.02 13.02
C PRO A 16 14.70 0.54 13.90
N SER A 17 15.10 1.78 13.65
CA SER A 17 16.14 2.48 14.44
C SER A 17 15.83 2.50 15.94
N ILE A 18 14.54 2.38 16.32
CA ILE A 18 14.10 2.26 17.72
C ILE A 18 14.63 0.98 18.40
N TYR A 19 14.94 -0.07 17.62
CA TYR A 19 15.45 -1.35 18.09
C TYR A 19 16.96 -1.53 17.85
N LEU A 20 17.59 -0.66 17.05
CA LEU A 20 19.02 -0.76 16.68
C LEU A 20 19.95 0.09 17.59
N GLY A 21 19.43 0.63 18.70
CA GLY A 21 20.18 1.45 19.66
C GLY A 21 19.69 1.30 21.11
N VAL A 22 20.17 2.16 22.02
CA VAL A 22 19.73 2.19 23.43
C VAL A 22 18.21 2.40 23.50
N CYS A 23 17.49 1.60 24.31
CA CYS A 23 16.02 1.59 24.38
C CYS A 23 15.45 3.00 24.45
N ARG A 24 14.77 3.43 23.37
CA ARG A 24 13.98 4.67 23.32
C ARG A 24 12.52 4.39 23.64
N CYS A 25 12.31 3.53 24.63
CA CYS A 25 10.99 3.21 25.16
C CYS A 25 10.26 4.52 25.51
N GLY A 26 9.22 4.88 24.74
CA GLY A 26 8.44 6.11 24.90
C GLY A 26 8.70 7.26 23.91
N LYS A 27 9.52 7.09 22.86
CA LYS A 27 9.62 8.07 21.75
C LYS A 27 8.91 7.59 20.49
N ASP A 28 8.24 8.50 19.78
CA ASP A 28 7.58 8.20 18.51
C ASP A 28 8.55 7.60 17.48
N ALA A 29 8.07 6.62 16.74
CA ALA A 29 8.84 6.02 15.65
C ALA A 29 8.84 6.98 14.44
N PRO A 30 10.01 7.35 13.87
CA PRO A 30 10.06 8.31 12.77
C PRO A 30 9.62 7.65 11.46
N PHE A 31 8.32 7.67 11.18
CA PHE A 31 7.77 7.19 9.91
C PHE A 31 8.23 8.09 8.75
N ARG A 32 8.68 7.47 7.66
CA ARG A 32 8.92 8.16 6.39
C ARG A 32 8.20 7.46 5.25
N GLU A 33 7.93 8.19 4.19
CA GLU A 33 7.37 7.63 2.95
C GLU A 33 8.37 6.65 2.33
N THR A 34 7.90 5.44 2.00
CA THR A 34 8.71 4.39 1.35
C THR A 34 8.21 4.02 -0.04
N ALA A 35 6.98 4.37 -0.39
CA ALA A 35 6.44 4.25 -1.74
C ALA A 35 5.27 5.23 -1.94
N SER A 36 5.10 5.71 -3.18
CA SER A 36 4.00 6.58 -3.59
C SER A 36 3.64 6.31 -5.05
N PHE A 37 2.36 6.09 -5.34
CA PHE A 37 1.90 5.79 -6.70
C PHE A 37 0.42 6.10 -6.90
N ASN A 38 0.02 6.18 -8.18
CA ASN A 38 -1.37 6.39 -8.58
C ASN A 38 -1.96 5.07 -9.13
N PRO A 39 -2.79 4.35 -8.35
CA PRO A 39 -3.38 3.09 -8.80
C PRO A 39 -4.46 3.27 -9.88
N PHE A 40 -5.07 4.46 -9.95
CA PHE A 40 -6.10 4.81 -10.93
C PHE A 40 -5.79 6.18 -11.53
N THR A 41 -5.89 6.29 -12.85
CA THR A 41 -5.65 7.53 -13.61
C THR A 41 -6.87 8.44 -13.65
N GLU A 42 -8.07 7.89 -13.44
CA GLU A 42 -9.33 8.63 -13.42
C GLU A 42 -9.67 9.11 -12.01
N SER A 43 -10.43 10.22 -11.91
CA SER A 43 -10.91 10.74 -10.63
C SER A 43 -12.05 9.87 -10.08
N GLY A 44 -12.06 9.67 -8.76
CA GLY A 44 -13.09 8.92 -8.08
C GLY A 44 -12.69 8.48 -6.67
N GLY A 45 -13.52 7.61 -6.08
CA GLY A 45 -13.27 7.08 -4.73
C GLY A 45 -12.14 6.06 -4.72
N VAL A 46 -11.42 5.97 -3.60
CA VAL A 46 -10.40 4.94 -3.38
C VAL A 46 -10.57 4.33 -1.98
N ARG A 47 -10.43 3.01 -1.88
CA ARG A 47 -10.25 2.28 -0.61
C ARG A 47 -8.95 1.48 -0.69
N VAL A 48 -8.25 1.34 0.43
CA VAL A 48 -7.02 0.55 0.52
C VAL A 48 -7.09 -0.42 1.68
N ALA A 49 -6.52 -1.62 1.50
CA ALA A 49 -6.38 -2.62 2.54
C ALA A 49 -5.11 -3.43 2.32
N THR A 50 -4.49 -3.86 3.41
CA THR A 50 -3.32 -4.73 3.37
C THR A 50 -3.74 -6.16 3.69
N THR A 51 -3.26 -7.13 2.93
CA THR A 51 -3.49 -8.56 3.19
C THR A 51 -2.19 -9.20 3.62
N SER A 52 -2.16 -9.80 4.81
CA SER A 52 -1.05 -10.64 5.25
C SER A 52 -1.12 -12.01 4.56
N THR A 53 0.02 -12.47 4.09
CA THR A 53 0.24 -13.81 3.54
C THR A 53 1.32 -14.50 4.37
N THR A 54 1.55 -15.79 4.14
CA THR A 54 2.62 -16.53 4.83
C THR A 54 4.02 -16.06 4.47
N THR A 55 4.19 -15.36 3.34
CA THR A 55 5.49 -14.92 2.81
C THR A 55 5.67 -13.41 2.80
N GLY A 56 4.68 -12.64 3.25
CA GLY A 56 4.73 -11.17 3.20
C GLY A 56 3.34 -10.54 3.21
N ALA A 57 3.24 -9.30 2.73
CA ALA A 57 1.98 -8.57 2.65
C ALA A 57 1.77 -7.99 1.24
N ASN A 58 0.53 -8.01 0.76
CA ASN A 58 0.14 -7.33 -0.46
C ASN A 58 -0.83 -6.19 -0.14
N LEU A 59 -0.94 -5.24 -1.07
CA LEU A 59 -1.89 -4.15 -0.98
C LEU A 59 -3.02 -4.35 -1.97
N LEU A 60 -4.26 -4.28 -1.48
CA LEU A 60 -5.45 -4.17 -2.29
C LEU A 60 -5.85 -2.70 -2.37
N VAL A 61 -6.10 -2.22 -3.59
CA VAL A 61 -6.62 -0.89 -3.84
C VAL A 61 -7.92 -1.04 -4.62
N SER A 62 -9.03 -0.63 -4.02
CA SER A 62 -10.30 -0.50 -4.72
C SER A 62 -10.45 0.91 -5.25
N GLY A 63 -10.93 1.04 -6.48
CA GLY A 63 -11.27 2.32 -7.09
C GLY A 63 -12.59 2.25 -7.82
N SER A 64 -13.27 3.39 -7.86
CA SER A 64 -14.38 3.65 -8.78
C SER A 64 -14.12 4.95 -9.53
N VAL A 65 -14.80 5.12 -10.66
CA VAL A 65 -14.66 6.32 -11.47
C VAL A 65 -15.88 7.21 -11.25
N SER A 66 -15.66 8.49 -10.96
CA SER A 66 -16.74 9.46 -10.80
C SER A 66 -17.62 9.51 -12.05
N GLY A 67 -18.94 9.39 -11.85
CA GLY A 67 -19.92 9.42 -12.95
C GLY A 67 -20.03 8.13 -13.76
N LYS A 68 -19.30 7.06 -13.41
CA LYS A 68 -19.45 5.73 -14.02
C LYS A 68 -19.93 4.70 -12.99
N THR A 69 -20.65 3.69 -13.45
CA THR A 69 -21.07 2.54 -12.65
C THR A 69 -20.08 1.39 -12.79
N LYS A 70 -18.78 1.67 -12.57
CA LYS A 70 -17.73 0.65 -12.65
C LYS A 70 -16.74 0.84 -11.51
N ALA A 71 -16.45 -0.26 -10.82
CA ALA A 71 -15.41 -0.35 -9.80
C ALA A 71 -14.49 -1.54 -10.06
N SER A 72 -13.27 -1.45 -9.54
CA SER A 72 -12.25 -2.50 -9.64
C SER A 72 -11.46 -2.60 -8.33
N VAL A 73 -10.86 -3.76 -8.10
CA VAL A 73 -9.89 -3.99 -7.04
C VAL A 73 -8.61 -4.51 -7.67
N ILE A 74 -7.54 -3.74 -7.52
CA ILE A 74 -6.21 -4.06 -8.01
C ILE A 74 -5.34 -4.50 -6.85
N LYS A 75 -4.60 -5.59 -7.05
CA LYS A 75 -3.64 -6.13 -6.09
C LYS A 75 -2.23 -5.73 -6.50
N TYR A 76 -1.47 -5.23 -5.52
CA TYR A 76 -0.09 -4.81 -5.67
C TYR A 76 0.84 -5.58 -4.72
N ASP A 77 2.01 -5.89 -5.23
CA ASP A 77 3.18 -6.28 -4.44
C ASP A 77 4.18 -5.12 -4.37
N PHE A 78 5.18 -5.22 -3.50
CA PHE A 78 6.21 -4.21 -3.33
C PHE A 78 7.60 -4.82 -3.38
N VAL A 79 8.37 -4.41 -4.38
CA VAL A 79 9.72 -4.93 -4.60
C VAL A 79 10.75 -3.86 -4.29
N ARG A 80 11.93 -4.29 -3.83
CA ARG A 80 13.09 -3.41 -3.74
C ARG A 80 13.77 -3.39 -5.12
N PRO A 81 13.83 -2.24 -5.83
CA PRO A 81 14.32 -2.21 -7.21
C PRO A 81 15.82 -2.51 -7.32
N THR A 82 16.61 -2.17 -6.29
CA THR A 82 18.04 -2.50 -6.19
C THR A 82 18.40 -2.87 -4.74
N PRO A 83 19.48 -3.62 -4.47
CA PRO A 83 19.86 -3.96 -3.10
C PRO A 83 20.03 -2.76 -2.16
N SER A 84 20.48 -1.61 -2.68
CA SER A 84 20.71 -0.38 -1.93
C SER A 84 19.48 0.54 -1.83
N ALA A 85 18.38 0.24 -2.52
CA ALA A 85 17.20 1.11 -2.51
C ALA A 85 16.56 1.18 -1.11
N LYS A 86 16.19 2.40 -0.71
CA LYS A 86 15.50 2.70 0.56
C LYS A 86 13.99 2.95 0.37
N THR A 87 13.52 2.76 -0.85
CA THR A 87 12.12 2.85 -1.29
C THR A 87 11.71 1.56 -1.98
N LEU A 88 10.40 1.32 -2.08
CA LEU A 88 9.80 0.18 -2.75
C LEU A 88 9.09 0.64 -4.01
N GLU A 89 9.12 -0.21 -5.02
CA GLU A 89 8.33 -0.03 -6.24
C GLU A 89 7.06 -0.89 -6.16
N PRO A 90 5.87 -0.29 -6.37
CA PRO A 90 4.63 -1.04 -6.46
C PRO A 90 4.58 -1.80 -7.78
N VAL A 91 4.37 -3.11 -7.68
CA VAL A 91 4.18 -4.00 -8.83
C VAL A 91 2.73 -4.44 -8.85
N ARG A 92 1.99 -4.07 -9.90
CA ARG A 92 0.63 -4.60 -10.10
C ARG A 92 0.73 -6.09 -10.42
N ILE A 93 0.21 -6.92 -9.53
CA ILE A 93 0.23 -8.38 -9.69
C ILE A 93 -1.12 -8.95 -10.17
N GLY A 94 -2.19 -8.15 -10.15
CA GLY A 94 -3.44 -8.54 -10.77
C GLY A 94 -4.62 -7.61 -10.48
N GLU A 95 -5.71 -7.85 -11.19
CA GLU A 95 -7.05 -7.35 -10.84
C GLU A 95 -7.82 -8.52 -10.24
N VAL A 96 -8.25 -8.38 -8.98
CA VAL A 96 -8.89 -9.48 -8.23
C VAL A 96 -10.41 -9.40 -8.26
N TRP A 97 -10.95 -8.24 -8.63
CA TRP A 97 -12.39 -8.05 -8.79
C TRP A 97 -12.71 -6.87 -9.69
N THR A 98 -13.78 -6.99 -10.46
CA THR A 98 -14.45 -5.90 -11.16
C THR A 98 -15.95 -6.06 -11.08
N GLY A 99 -16.68 -4.95 -11.02
CA GLY A 99 -18.13 -5.01 -11.04
C GLY A 99 -18.78 -3.65 -11.24
N ASN A 100 -20.09 -3.68 -11.39
CA ASN A 100 -20.88 -2.48 -11.52
C ASN A 100 -21.13 -1.90 -10.12
N ALA A 101 -20.44 -0.81 -9.80
CA ALA A 101 -20.65 -0.07 -8.57
C ALA A 101 -20.38 1.42 -8.80
N SER A 102 -21.15 2.27 -8.12
CA SER A 102 -20.97 3.72 -8.11
C SER A 102 -19.91 4.20 -7.11
N SER A 103 -19.40 3.30 -6.27
CA SER A 103 -18.38 3.55 -5.25
C SER A 103 -17.35 2.43 -5.21
N PRO A 104 -16.17 2.65 -4.60
CA PRO A 104 -15.16 1.60 -4.49
C PRO A 104 -15.69 0.43 -3.66
N ALA A 105 -15.39 -0.78 -4.11
CA ALA A 105 -15.76 -2.01 -3.41
C ALA A 105 -15.14 -2.05 -2.00
N ALA A 106 -15.90 -2.61 -1.05
CA ALA A 106 -15.40 -2.88 0.28
C ALA A 106 -14.27 -3.92 0.20
N LEU A 107 -13.18 -3.69 0.95
CA LEU A 107 -11.99 -4.55 0.96
C LEU A 107 -11.88 -5.44 2.21
N GLY A 108 -12.84 -5.33 3.13
CA GLY A 108 -12.93 -6.10 4.38
C GLY A 108 -14.38 -6.27 4.81
N GLY A 109 -14.63 -7.15 5.78
CA GLY A 109 -15.97 -7.45 6.30
C GLY A 109 -16.63 -6.21 6.93
N ASN A 110 -17.96 -6.13 6.79
CA ASN A 110 -18.81 -5.10 7.42
C ASN A 110 -19.18 -5.49 8.84
#